data_AF-A0A481QRJ1-F1
#
_entry.id   AF-A0A481QRJ1-F1
#
_cell.length_a   1.000
_cell.length_b   1.000
_cell.length_c   1.000
_cell.angle_alpha   90.00
_cell.angle_beta   90.00
_cell.angle_gamma   90.00
#
_symmetry.space_group_name_H-M   'P 1'
#
loop_
_entity.id
_entity.type
_entity.pdbx_description
1 polymer ?
#
loop_
_entity_poly.entity_id
_entity_poly.type
_entity_poly.pdbx_seq_one_letter_code
_entity_poly.pdbx_strand_id
1 'polypeptide(L)'
;MSEQEQETGQENGQEQQEYVFHPADLVEYAMDKPIGAARAALVIGLEGADVYPDIIIDELAGNMELNQRFLKKLTSALRKDPSKIIADMPYRIRGRQLERDINL
;
A
#
# COMPACT_ATOMS: atom_id res chain seq x y z
N MET A 1 43.80 -13.14 -3.99
CA MET A 1 44.02 -13.08 -2.54
C MET A 1 43.54 -11.70 -2.13
N SER A 2 42.29 -11.59 -1.66
CA SER A 2 41.90 -11.56 -0.23
C SER A 2 42.23 -10.15 0.34
N GLU A 3 41.38 -9.36 0.99
CA GLU A 3 40.21 -9.51 1.86
C GLU A 3 39.39 -8.19 1.79
N GLN A 4 38.05 -8.24 1.76
CA GLN A 4 37.13 -7.71 2.78
C GLN A 4 37.46 -6.34 3.40
N GLU A 5 36.58 -5.36 3.20
CA GLU A 5 36.00 -4.60 4.32
C GLU A 5 34.66 -3.97 3.87
N GLN A 6 33.59 -4.45 4.49
CA GLN A 6 32.28 -3.83 4.54
C GLN A 6 32.30 -2.87 5.72
N GLU A 7 32.34 -1.56 5.48
CA GLU A 7 32.15 -0.58 6.54
C GLU A 7 31.23 0.55 6.06
N THR A 8 29.98 0.45 6.50
CA THR A 8 29.11 1.52 7.00
C THR A 8 29.66 2.95 6.84
N GLY A 9 29.04 3.71 5.95
CA GLY A 9 29.25 5.16 5.84
C GLY A 9 27.93 5.87 5.58
N GLN A 10 27.05 5.87 6.58
CA GLN A 10 26.14 7.01 6.75
C GLN A 10 27.05 8.22 6.97
N GLU A 11 26.97 9.25 6.13
CA GLU A 11 26.76 10.63 6.57
C GLU A 11 26.83 11.69 5.45
N ASN A 12 25.81 12.55 5.48
CA ASN A 12 25.81 13.97 5.11
C ASN A 12 25.70 14.37 3.62
N GLY A 13 24.46 14.27 3.13
CA GLY A 13 23.87 15.20 2.16
C GLY A 13 22.43 15.51 2.56
N GLN A 14 22.26 16.48 3.46
CA GLN A 14 20.96 17.00 3.88
C GLN A 14 20.29 17.76 2.73
N GLU A 15 19.66 17.01 1.83
CA GLU A 15 18.43 17.45 1.19
C GLU A 15 17.42 16.40 1.62
N GLN A 16 16.60 16.73 2.62
CA GLN A 16 15.31 16.07 2.80
C GLN A 16 14.48 16.42 1.55
N GLN A 17 14.84 15.82 0.41
CA GLN A 17 13.90 15.56 -0.64
C GLN A 17 12.85 14.72 0.08
N GLU A 18 11.78 15.39 0.48
CA GLU A 18 10.55 14.75 0.91
C GLU A 18 10.22 13.80 -0.23
N TYR A 19 10.70 12.56 -0.13
CA TYR A 19 10.36 11.53 -1.08
C TYR A 19 8.88 11.30 -0.80
N VAL A 20 8.06 12.03 -1.54
CA VAL A 20 6.61 11.86 -1.55
C VAL A 20 6.41 10.47 -2.10
N PHE A 21 6.41 9.48 -1.20
CA PHE A 21 6.18 8.10 -1.55
C PHE A 21 4.87 8.08 -2.32
N HIS A 22 4.91 7.63 -3.58
CA HIS A 22 3.67 7.47 -4.28
C HIS A 22 2.89 6.39 -3.51
N PRO A 23 1.61 6.63 -3.21
CA PRO A 23 0.70 5.66 -2.58
C PRO A 23 0.87 4.22 -3.12
N ALA A 24 1.09 4.11 -4.43
CA ALA A 24 1.33 2.86 -5.15
C ALA A 24 2.62 2.12 -4.76
N ASP A 25 3.71 2.84 -4.50
CA ASP A 25 5.01 2.24 -4.17
C ASP A 25 4.98 1.57 -2.79
N LEU A 26 4.21 2.12 -1.86
CA LEU A 26 3.96 1.50 -0.56
C LEU A 26 3.12 0.22 -0.69
N VAL A 27 2.14 0.20 -1.60
CA VAL A 27 1.36 -1.02 -1.87
C VAL A 27 2.21 -2.08 -2.57
N GLU A 28 3.08 -1.69 -3.50
CA GLU A 28 4.04 -2.61 -4.13
C GLU A 28 5.02 -3.19 -3.10
N TYR A 29 5.54 -2.35 -2.20
CA TYR A 29 6.35 -2.78 -1.06
C TYR A 29 5.59 -3.78 -0.18
N ALA A 30 4.30 -3.56 0.08
CA ALA A 30 3.48 -4.45 0.89
C ALA A 30 3.34 -5.87 0.32
N MET A 31 3.52 -6.07 -1.00
CA MET A 31 3.35 -7.37 -1.66
C MET A 31 4.38 -8.42 -1.22
N ASP A 32 5.59 -7.98 -0.82
CA ASP A 32 6.72 -8.86 -0.47
C ASP A 32 6.92 -8.99 1.05
N LYS A 33 6.03 -8.40 1.86
CA LYS A 33 6.27 -8.18 3.29
C LYS A 33 5.32 -9.00 4.17
N PRO A 34 5.73 -9.33 5.41
CA PRO A 34 4.83 -9.93 6.37
C PRO A 34 3.63 -9.01 6.63
N ILE A 35 2.50 -9.61 7.01
CA ILE A 35 1.19 -8.92 7.09
C ILE A 35 1.22 -7.65 7.94
N GLY A 36 2.05 -7.59 8.99
CA GLY A 36 2.21 -6.40 9.83
C GLY A 36 2.84 -5.21 9.10
N ALA A 37 3.88 -5.47 8.29
CA ALA A 37 4.53 -4.44 7.48
C ALA A 37 3.67 -4.04 6.27
N ALA A 38 2.99 -5.01 5.66
CA ALA A 38 2.00 -4.75 4.61
C ALA A 38 0.87 -3.84 5.12
N ARG A 39 0.36 -4.10 6.32
CA ARG A 39 -0.66 -3.27 6.98
C ARG A 39 -0.18 -1.83 7.16
N ALA A 40 1.01 -1.62 7.70
CA ALA A 40 1.55 -0.28 7.90
C ALA A 40 1.70 0.48 6.56
N ALA A 41 2.25 -0.18 5.55
CA ALA A 41 2.42 0.40 4.23
C ALA A 41 1.07 0.74 3.55
N LEU A 42 0.04 -0.08 3.76
CA LEU A 42 -1.31 0.20 3.25
C LEU A 42 -2.02 1.33 3.99
N VAL A 43 -1.86 1.43 5.32
CA VAL A 43 -2.43 2.55 6.08
C VAL A 43 -1.83 3.87 5.58
N ILE A 44 -0.51 3.93 5.44
CA ILE A 44 0.19 5.14 4.98
C ILE A 44 -0.11 5.39 3.49
N GLY A 45 -0.03 4.35 2.66
CA GLY A 45 -0.25 4.45 1.21
C GLY A 45 -1.69 4.71 0.81
N LEU A 46 -2.67 4.49 1.69
CA LEU A 46 -4.07 4.85 1.44
C LEU A 46 -4.49 6.07 2.26
N GLU A 47 -3.57 6.72 2.96
CA GLU A 47 -3.83 7.98 3.64
C GLU A 47 -4.16 9.05 2.58
N GLY A 48 -5.39 9.53 2.58
CA GLY A 48 -5.89 10.48 1.57
C GLY A 48 -6.46 9.85 0.30
N ALA A 49 -6.52 8.52 0.22
CA ALA A 49 -7.27 7.83 -0.83
C ALA A 49 -8.78 7.82 -0.54
N ASP A 50 -9.58 7.70 -1.59
CA ASP A 50 -11.05 7.55 -1.51
C ASP A 50 -11.50 6.14 -1.08
N VAL A 51 -10.72 5.47 -0.22
CA VAL A 51 -11.01 4.14 0.32
C VAL A 51 -10.55 4.02 1.76
N TYR A 52 -11.36 3.38 2.60
CA TYR A 52 -11.00 3.04 3.97
C TYR A 52 -9.93 1.94 4.00
N PRO A 53 -8.73 2.20 4.58
CA PRO A 53 -7.63 1.23 4.59
C PRO A 53 -7.96 -0.04 5.37
N ASP A 54 -8.81 0.03 6.42
CA ASP A 54 -9.16 -1.15 7.21
C ASP A 54 -9.91 -2.22 6.38
N ILE A 55 -10.77 -1.81 5.45
CA ILE A 55 -11.51 -2.73 4.57
C ILE A 55 -10.55 -3.39 3.58
N ILE A 56 -9.57 -2.64 3.08
CA ILE A 56 -8.53 -3.16 2.20
C ILE A 56 -7.66 -4.18 2.96
N ILE A 57 -7.30 -3.88 4.21
CA ILE A 57 -6.52 -4.77 5.06
C ILE A 57 -7.30 -6.04 5.43
N ASP A 58 -8.59 -5.93 5.74
CA ASP A 58 -9.46 -7.07 6.06
C ASP A 58 -9.58 -8.03 4.88
N GLU A 59 -9.77 -7.48 3.68
CA GLU A 59 -9.75 -8.27 2.45
C GLU A 59 -8.43 -9.02 2.28
N LEU A 60 -7.31 -8.37 2.58
CA LEU A 60 -6.00 -8.99 2.50
C LEU A 60 -5.80 -10.08 3.56
N ALA A 61 -6.41 -9.95 4.74
CA ALA A 61 -6.35 -11.01 5.74
C ALA A 61 -7.15 -12.26 5.31
N GLY A 62 -8.21 -12.08 4.50
CA GLY A 62 -9.15 -13.14 4.15
C GLY A 62 -8.66 -14.14 3.09
N ASN A 63 -7.74 -13.76 2.17
CA ASN A 63 -7.39 -14.67 1.07
C ASN A 63 -6.07 -14.36 0.32
N MET A 64 -4.97 -15.04 0.70
CA MET A 64 -3.61 -14.80 0.18
C MET A 64 -3.45 -14.84 -1.36
N GLU A 65 -4.19 -15.67 -2.08
CA GLU A 65 -4.06 -15.78 -3.54
C GLU A 65 -4.80 -14.65 -4.27
N LEU A 66 -5.97 -14.27 -3.73
CA LEU A 66 -6.70 -13.08 -4.18
C LEU A 66 -5.92 -11.79 -3.88
N ASN A 67 -5.08 -11.80 -2.84
CA ASN A 67 -4.29 -10.63 -2.44
C ASN A 67 -3.35 -10.15 -3.52
N GLN A 68 -2.62 -11.04 -4.20
CA GLN A 68 -1.65 -10.57 -5.21
C GLN A 68 -2.34 -9.88 -6.39
N ARG A 69 -3.46 -10.44 -6.86
CA ARG A 69 -4.25 -9.84 -7.95
C ARG A 69 -4.92 -8.55 -7.49
N PHE A 70 -5.42 -8.52 -6.27
CA PHE A 70 -6.03 -7.35 -5.66
C PHE A 70 -5.01 -6.22 -5.45
N LEU A 71 -3.85 -6.51 -4.86
CA LEU A 71 -2.75 -5.57 -4.65
C LEU A 71 -2.27 -5.00 -5.99
N LYS A 72 -2.07 -5.82 -7.03
CA LYS A 72 -1.76 -5.31 -8.38
C LYS A 72 -2.80 -4.32 -8.89
N LYS A 73 -4.09 -4.62 -8.68
CA LYS A 73 -5.17 -3.72 -9.09
C LYS A 73 -5.18 -2.43 -8.28
N LEU A 74 -4.95 -2.54 -6.97
CA LEU A 74 -4.85 -1.42 -6.05
C LEU A 74 -3.67 -0.51 -6.44
N THR A 75 -2.47 -1.06 -6.64
CA THR A 75 -1.29 -0.34 -7.13
C THR A 75 -1.58 0.36 -8.46
N SER A 76 -2.23 -0.32 -9.41
CA SER A 76 -2.59 0.29 -10.70
C SER A 76 -3.59 1.43 -10.55
N ALA A 77 -4.59 1.30 -9.67
CA ALA A 77 -5.58 2.33 -9.41
C ALA A 77 -4.93 3.55 -8.74
N LEU A 78 -4.06 3.32 -7.75
CA LEU A 78 -3.27 4.35 -7.09
C LEU A 78 -2.41 5.14 -8.09
N ARG A 79 -1.71 4.45 -9.00
CA ARG A 79 -0.90 5.11 -10.06
C ARG A 79 -1.74 5.92 -11.04
N LYS A 80 -2.98 5.51 -11.29
CA LYS A 80 -3.86 6.20 -12.23
C LYS A 80 -4.44 7.47 -11.61
N ASP A 81 -5.06 7.35 -10.46
CA ASP A 81 -5.66 8.46 -9.72
C ASP A 81 -5.96 8.02 -8.27
N PRO A 82 -5.15 8.47 -7.29
CA PRO A 82 -5.32 8.05 -5.89
C PRO A 82 -6.62 8.59 -5.26
N SER A 83 -7.28 9.57 -5.88
CA SER A 83 -8.53 10.15 -5.39
C SER A 83 -9.78 9.47 -5.96
N LYS A 84 -9.65 8.50 -6.87
CA LYS A 84 -10.79 7.78 -7.50
C LYS A 84 -10.62 6.27 -7.53
N ILE A 85 -9.94 5.74 -6.52
CA ILE A 85 -9.60 4.32 -6.42
C ILE A 85 -10.84 3.45 -6.27
N ILE A 86 -11.84 3.90 -5.51
CA ILE A 86 -13.04 3.11 -5.21
C ILE A 86 -13.73 2.59 -6.48
N ALA A 87 -13.73 3.38 -7.56
CA ALA A 87 -14.36 3.01 -8.82
C ALA A 87 -13.67 1.81 -9.50
N ASP A 88 -12.37 1.65 -9.29
CA ASP A 88 -11.56 0.55 -9.83
C ASP A 88 -11.59 -0.69 -8.91
N MET A 89 -12.12 -0.56 -7.69
CA MET A 89 -12.17 -1.65 -6.73
C MET A 89 -13.22 -2.73 -7.08
N PRO A 90 -12.98 -3.99 -6.67
CA PRO A 90 -13.97 -5.06 -6.80
C PRO A 90 -15.33 -4.69 -6.18
N TYR A 91 -16.43 -5.19 -6.73
CA TYR A 91 -17.79 -4.88 -6.27
C TYR A 91 -17.98 -5.16 -4.76
N ARG A 92 -17.42 -6.26 -4.26
CA ARG A 92 -17.44 -6.59 -2.82
C ARG A 92 -16.76 -5.56 -1.94
N ILE A 93 -15.64 -4.98 -2.38
CA ILE A 93 -14.92 -3.93 -1.64
C ILE A 93 -15.73 -2.65 -1.69
N ARG A 94 -16.24 -2.26 -2.86
CA ARG A 94 -17.13 -1.10 -2.99
C ARG A 94 -18.35 -1.21 -2.09
N GLY A 95 -18.96 -2.40 -2.00
CA GLY A 95 -20.06 -2.69 -1.09
C GLY A 95 -19.68 -2.40 0.36
N ARG A 96 -18.58 -3.01 0.85
CA ARG A 96 -18.10 -2.79 2.22
C ARG A 96 -17.74 -1.33 2.51
N GLN A 97 -17.14 -0.64 1.54
CA GLN A 97 -16.80 0.79 1.65
C GLN A 97 -18.07 1.62 1.82
N LEU A 98 -19.11 1.31 1.05
CA LEU A 98 -20.41 1.96 1.16
C LEU A 98 -21.12 1.62 2.48
N GLU A 99 -21.12 0.35 2.91
CA GLU A 99 -21.67 -0.08 4.21
C GLU A 99 -21.03 0.70 5.36
N ARG A 100 -19.71 0.87 5.33
CA ARG A 100 -18.97 1.67 6.31
C ARG A 100 -19.32 3.15 6.25
N ASP A 101 -19.50 3.71 5.06
CA ASP A 101 -19.86 5.12 4.86
C ASP A 101 -21.25 5.45 5.43
N ILE A 102 -22.19 4.52 5.27
CA ILE A 102 -23.58 4.67 5.75
C ILE A 102 -23.80 4.08 7.16
N ASN A 103 -22.73 3.65 7.85
CA ASN A 103 -22.75 3.05 9.19
C ASN A 103 -23.73 1.87 9.34
N LEU A 104 -23.92 1.09 8.27
CA LEU A 104 -24.77 -0.10 8.25
C LEU A 104 -24.02 -1.36 8.69
#